data_AF-A0A6I6H5D4-F1
#
_entry.id   AF-A0A6I6H5D4-F1
#
_cell.length_a   1.000
_cell.length_b   1.000
_cell.length_c   1.000
_cell.angle_alpha   90.00
_cell.angle_beta   90.00
_cell.angle_gamma   90.00
#
_symmetry.space_group_name_H-M   'P 1'
#
loop_
_entity.id
_entity.type
_entity.pdbx_description
1 polymer ?
#
loop_
_entity_poly.entity_id
_entity_poly.type
_entity_poly.pdbx_seq_one_letter_code
_entity_poly.pdbx_strand_id
1 'polypeptide(L)'
;MRTRWILVPLFTLMAAASAQAADCPALLEKQGSLPELRGKEQVDLCERFAGKPLVVVNTASYCGFAPQFEGLERVYKTYHGQGLEMLGVPSNDFKQEDADIEKTAKVCYANYGVTFTMTKPQPVRGSDATPLFKELAEQSSAPKWNFYKYVVDRQGKVIASFSSLTKPDDPEFTAAIEKAIASQP
;
A
#
# COMPACT_ATOMS: atom_id res chain seq x y z
N MET A 1 7.22 -0.09 76.99
CA MET A 1 6.52 -0.32 75.71
C MET A 1 7.29 0.40 74.61
N ARG A 2 7.95 -0.31 73.69
CA ARG A 2 8.69 0.27 72.56
C ARG A 2 8.03 -0.18 71.26
N THR A 3 7.27 0.71 70.63
CA THR A 3 6.63 0.46 69.33
C THR A 3 7.64 0.72 68.21
N ARG A 4 7.95 -0.33 67.46
CA ARG A 4 8.90 -0.30 66.34
C ARG A 4 8.12 0.01 65.06
N TRP A 5 8.32 1.18 64.48
CA TRP A 5 7.72 1.58 63.21
C TRP A 5 8.53 0.97 62.06
N ILE A 6 7.89 0.15 61.23
CA ILE A 6 8.50 -0.42 60.02
C ILE A 6 8.06 0.46 58.85
N LEU A 7 8.99 1.22 58.29
CA LEU A 7 8.82 1.93 57.01
C LEU A 7 8.93 0.91 55.88
N VAL A 8 7.85 0.72 55.12
CA VAL A 8 7.85 -0.06 53.88
C VAL A 8 8.10 0.90 52.71
N PRO A 9 9.17 0.72 51.92
CA PRO A 9 9.44 1.60 50.79
C PRO A 9 8.48 1.27 49.65
N LEU A 10 7.74 2.27 49.19
CA LEU A 10 6.85 2.16 48.04
C LEU A 10 7.69 2.16 46.75
N PHE A 11 8.05 0.97 46.28
CA PHE A 11 8.66 0.78 44.97
C PHE A 11 7.62 1.06 43.88
N THR A 12 7.71 2.22 43.23
CA THR A 12 6.91 2.54 42.05
C THR A 12 7.55 1.84 40.84
N LEU A 13 6.85 0.83 40.32
CA LEU A 13 7.22 0.13 39.10
C LEU A 13 6.96 1.05 37.90
N MET A 14 7.99 1.64 37.31
CA MET A 14 7.88 2.24 35.97
C MET A 14 7.77 1.09 34.96
N ALA A 15 6.57 0.87 34.43
CA ALA A 15 6.38 0.02 33.26
C ALA A 15 6.98 0.75 32.05
N ALA A 16 8.13 0.29 31.57
CA ALA A 16 8.64 0.67 30.27
C ALA A 16 7.71 0.05 29.21
N ALA A 17 6.91 0.88 28.55
CA ALA A 17 6.16 0.46 27.38
C ALA A 17 7.16 0.23 26.24
N SER A 18 7.46 -1.03 25.94
CA SER A 18 8.14 -1.41 24.72
C SER A 18 7.25 -1.05 23.55
N ALA A 19 7.65 -0.07 22.73
CA ALA A 19 7.03 0.12 21.43
C ALA A 19 7.37 -1.11 20.58
N GLN A 20 6.42 -2.03 20.42
CA GLN A 20 6.52 -3.05 19.39
C GLN A 20 6.52 -2.34 18.04
N ALA A 21 7.61 -2.44 17.31
CA ALA A 21 7.58 -2.20 15.87
C ALA A 21 6.49 -3.12 15.32
N ALA A 22 5.54 -2.58 14.57
CA ALA A 22 4.51 -3.39 13.94
C ALA A 22 5.22 -4.48 13.12
N ASP A 23 4.94 -5.75 13.41
CA ASP A 23 5.48 -6.86 12.64
C ASP A 23 5.11 -6.64 11.17
N CYS A 24 6.09 -6.76 10.27
CA CYS A 24 5.83 -6.57 8.86
C CYS A 24 4.88 -7.67 8.37
N PRO A 25 3.71 -7.34 7.80
CA PRO A 25 2.77 -8.37 7.38
C PRO A 25 3.34 -9.18 6.22
N ALA A 26 2.97 -10.47 6.15
CA ALA A 26 3.44 -11.41 5.13
C ALA A 26 3.26 -10.89 3.69
N LEU A 27 2.21 -10.10 3.45
CA LEU A 27 1.94 -9.40 2.20
C LEU A 27 3.12 -8.55 1.70
N LEU A 28 3.79 -7.85 2.62
CA LEU A 28 4.89 -6.97 2.33
C LEU A 28 6.24 -7.70 2.49
N GLU A 29 6.37 -8.51 3.54
CA GLU A 29 7.61 -9.23 3.87
C GLU A 29 8.03 -10.20 2.75
N LYS A 30 7.09 -11.00 2.23
CA LYS A 30 7.39 -11.98 1.17
C LYS A 30 7.92 -11.33 -0.12
N GLN A 31 7.55 -10.08 -0.36
CA GLN A 31 8.03 -9.30 -1.50
C GLN A 31 9.37 -8.62 -1.19
N GLY A 32 9.53 -8.09 0.02
CA GLY A 32 10.68 -7.29 0.42
C GLY A 32 10.69 -5.92 -0.28
N SER A 33 11.54 -5.78 -1.29
CA SER A 33 11.76 -4.52 -2.00
C SER A 33 11.29 -4.56 -3.46
N LEU A 34 10.89 -3.39 -3.98
CA LEU A 34 10.59 -3.20 -5.41
C LEU A 34 11.34 -1.98 -5.96
N PRO A 35 11.83 -2.02 -7.21
CA PRO A 35 12.60 -0.92 -7.76
C PRO A 35 11.72 0.32 -7.95
N GLU A 36 12.17 1.48 -7.48
CA GLU A 36 11.43 2.73 -7.60
C GLU A 36 11.42 3.26 -9.04
N LEU A 37 10.32 3.87 -9.48
CA LEU A 37 10.18 4.37 -10.85
C LEU A 37 11.11 5.57 -11.16
N ARG A 38 11.26 6.54 -10.25
CA ARG A 38 12.03 7.78 -10.47
C ARG A 38 13.52 7.69 -10.14
N GLY A 39 14.01 6.50 -9.81
CA GLY A 39 15.32 6.37 -9.20
C GLY A 39 16.06 5.09 -9.54
N LYS A 40 17.25 5.01 -8.94
CA LYS A 40 18.03 3.77 -8.85
C LYS A 40 17.79 3.04 -7.53
N GLU A 41 16.96 3.61 -6.67
CA GLU A 41 16.66 3.10 -5.34
C GLU A 41 15.60 2.01 -5.36
N GLN A 42 15.49 1.33 -4.22
CA GLN A 42 14.50 0.31 -3.94
C GLN A 42 13.49 0.87 -2.93
N VAL A 43 12.22 0.55 -3.14
CA VAL A 43 11.16 0.77 -2.16
C VAL A 43 11.09 -0.47 -1.28
N ASP A 44 11.61 -0.38 -0.05
CA ASP A 44 11.37 -1.40 0.96
C ASP A 44 9.90 -1.34 1.41
N LEU A 45 9.14 -2.40 1.15
CA LEU A 45 7.70 -2.40 1.40
C LEU A 45 7.37 -2.44 2.89
N CYS A 46 8.19 -3.11 3.71
CA CYS A 46 7.99 -3.16 5.15
C CYS A 46 8.22 -1.78 5.76
N GLU A 47 9.37 -1.17 5.48
CA GLU A 47 9.71 0.17 5.97
C GLU A 47 8.66 1.20 5.54
N ARG A 48 8.20 1.11 4.28
CA ARG A 48 7.30 2.11 3.74
C ARG A 48 5.86 1.95 4.18
N PHE A 49 5.36 0.72 4.31
CA PHE A 49 3.92 0.44 4.39
C PHE A 49 3.46 -0.41 5.59
N ALA A 50 4.35 -1.02 6.38
CA ALA A 50 3.92 -1.83 7.53
C ALA A 50 3.11 -0.99 8.54
N GLY A 51 2.01 -1.56 9.05
CA GLY A 51 1.11 -0.89 10.01
C GLY A 51 0.28 0.26 9.41
N LYS A 52 0.28 0.45 8.08
CA LYS A 52 -0.46 1.51 7.40
C LYS A 52 -1.58 0.93 6.51
N PRO A 53 -2.75 1.60 6.42
CA PRO A 53 -3.72 1.30 5.38
C PRO A 53 -3.09 1.57 4.02
N LEU A 54 -3.24 0.64 3.10
CA LEU A 54 -2.56 0.66 1.82
C LEU A 54 -3.54 0.38 0.68
N VAL A 55 -3.46 1.20 -0.36
CA VAL A 55 -4.06 0.88 -1.66
C VAL A 55 -2.97 0.43 -2.63
N VAL A 56 -3.11 -0.77 -3.19
CA VAL A 56 -2.24 -1.27 -4.27
C VAL A 56 -3.00 -1.24 -5.58
N VAL A 57 -2.42 -0.65 -6.62
CA VAL A 57 -3.04 -0.53 -7.95
C VAL A 57 -2.07 -1.01 -9.03
N ASN A 58 -2.46 -1.98 -9.86
CA ASN A 58 -1.69 -2.26 -11.08
C ASN A 58 -2.04 -1.21 -12.15
N THR A 59 -1.05 -0.63 -12.82
CA THR A 59 -1.25 0.48 -13.75
C THR A 59 -0.65 0.20 -15.12
N ALA A 60 -1.00 1.03 -16.11
CA ALA A 60 -0.46 0.95 -17.46
C ALA A 60 -0.52 2.31 -18.17
N SER A 61 0.57 2.72 -18.82
CA SER A 61 0.66 4.03 -19.50
C SER A 61 -0.29 4.22 -20.70
N TYR A 62 -0.55 3.18 -21.48
CA TYR A 62 -1.38 3.22 -22.70
C TYR A 62 -2.75 2.58 -22.52
N CYS A 63 -3.22 2.46 -21.30
CA CYS A 63 -4.55 1.94 -21.00
C CYS A 63 -5.61 3.05 -21.12
N GLY A 64 -6.80 2.71 -21.62
CA GLY A 64 -7.95 3.64 -21.63
C GLY A 64 -8.40 4.09 -20.23
N PHE A 65 -7.94 3.42 -19.17
CA PHE A 65 -8.17 3.81 -17.78
C PHE A 65 -7.05 4.71 -17.21
N ALA A 66 -6.02 5.06 -17.98
CA ALA A 66 -4.95 5.98 -17.55
C ALA A 66 -5.46 7.31 -16.98
N PRO A 67 -6.56 7.92 -17.46
CA PRO A 67 -7.13 9.12 -16.83
C PRO A 67 -7.55 8.92 -15.36
N GLN A 68 -7.70 7.69 -14.87
CA GLN A 68 -7.97 7.43 -13.45
C GLN A 68 -6.81 7.82 -12.53
N PHE A 69 -5.58 8.00 -13.04
CA PHE A 69 -4.46 8.49 -12.24
C PHE A 69 -4.81 9.80 -11.52
N GLU A 70 -5.51 10.73 -12.18
CA GLU A 70 -5.92 11.99 -11.54
C GLU A 70 -6.89 11.77 -10.37
N GLY A 71 -7.81 10.82 -10.53
CA GLY A 71 -8.75 10.46 -9.47
C GLY A 71 -8.05 9.76 -8.30
N LEU A 72 -7.14 8.84 -8.60
CA LEU A 72 -6.32 8.16 -7.59
C LEU A 72 -5.44 9.15 -6.82
N GLU A 73 -4.85 10.12 -7.52
CA GLU A 73 -4.06 11.18 -6.91
C GLU A 73 -4.90 12.09 -6.00
N ARG A 74 -6.13 12.42 -6.40
CA ARG A 74 -7.07 13.14 -5.52
C ARG A 74 -7.43 12.34 -4.28
N VAL A 75 -7.75 11.06 -4.44
CA VAL A 75 -8.03 10.15 -3.31
C VAL A 75 -6.83 10.09 -2.37
N TYR A 76 -5.62 9.88 -2.92
CA TYR A 76 -4.40 9.83 -2.14
C TYR A 76 -4.21 11.13 -1.35
N LYS A 77 -4.26 12.30 -1.99
CA LYS A 77 -4.15 13.60 -1.32
C LYS A 77 -5.18 13.80 -0.20
N THR A 78 -6.42 13.38 -0.39
CA THR A 78 -7.49 13.49 0.61
C THR A 78 -7.23 12.66 1.86
N TYR A 79 -6.76 11.42 1.68
CA TYR A 79 -6.64 10.46 2.78
C TYR A 79 -5.20 10.25 3.29
N HIS A 80 -4.19 10.76 2.59
CA HIS A 80 -2.78 10.58 2.98
C HIS A 80 -2.47 11.20 4.34
N GLY A 81 -3.04 12.39 4.63
CA GLY A 81 -2.93 13.02 5.95
C GLY A 81 -3.57 12.22 7.10
N GLN A 82 -4.40 11.22 6.78
CA GLN A 82 -5.01 10.29 7.74
C GLN A 82 -4.23 8.96 7.83
N GLY A 83 -3.07 8.88 7.17
CA GLY A 83 -2.18 7.73 7.18
C GLY A 83 -2.36 6.75 6.03
N LEU A 84 -3.19 7.07 5.03
CA LEU A 84 -3.27 6.28 3.80
C LEU A 84 -1.95 6.30 3.03
N GLU A 85 -1.49 5.13 2.62
CA GLU A 85 -0.46 4.98 1.60
C GLU A 85 -1.06 4.40 0.31
N MET A 86 -0.41 4.69 -0.82
CA MET A 86 -0.78 4.13 -2.11
C MET A 86 0.46 3.69 -2.87
N LEU A 87 0.38 2.51 -3.49
CA LEU A 87 1.43 1.91 -4.30
C LEU A 87 0.89 1.62 -5.70
N GLY A 88 1.41 2.34 -6.70
CA GLY A 88 1.16 2.04 -8.09
C GLY A 88 2.24 1.12 -8.67
N VAL A 89 1.80 0.05 -9.31
CA VAL A 89 2.68 -0.97 -9.91
C VAL A 89 2.39 -1.06 -11.40
N PRO A 90 3.15 -0.36 -12.26
CA PRO A 90 3.02 -0.50 -13.71
C PRO A 90 3.20 -1.95 -14.15
N SER A 91 2.50 -2.39 -15.18
CA SER A 91 2.66 -3.76 -15.69
C SER A 91 2.33 -3.88 -17.16
N ASN A 92 3.18 -4.61 -17.90
CA ASN A 92 2.90 -4.95 -19.28
C ASN A 92 2.16 -6.29 -19.45
N ASP A 93 1.71 -6.92 -18.37
CA ASP A 93 0.99 -8.19 -18.45
C ASP A 93 -0.33 -8.08 -19.24
N PHE A 94 -0.91 -6.88 -19.34
CA PHE A 94 -2.08 -6.61 -20.17
C PHE A 94 -1.75 -5.92 -21.50
N LYS A 95 -0.46 -5.89 -21.89
CA LYS A 95 0.05 -5.38 -23.17
C LYS A 95 -0.24 -3.90 -23.43
N GLN A 96 -0.19 -3.07 -22.38
CA GLN A 96 -0.52 -1.63 -22.46
C GLN A 96 0.49 -0.74 -21.70
N GLU A 97 1.63 -1.28 -21.27
CA GLU A 97 2.69 -0.48 -20.64
C GLU A 97 3.83 -0.24 -21.64
N ASP A 98 4.49 0.91 -21.55
CA ASP A 98 5.66 1.19 -22.38
C ASP A 98 6.85 0.33 -21.91
N ALA A 99 7.70 -0.08 -22.84
CA ALA A 99 8.96 -0.73 -22.53
C ALA A 99 10.02 0.26 -22.01
N ASP A 100 9.85 1.54 -22.34
CA ASP A 100 10.70 2.65 -21.91
C ASP A 100 10.20 3.23 -20.58
N ILE A 101 10.97 2.98 -19.53
CA ILE A 101 10.70 3.40 -18.15
C ILE A 101 10.58 4.93 -18.04
N GLU A 102 11.32 5.70 -18.84
CA GLU A 102 11.26 7.17 -18.82
C GLU A 102 9.91 7.67 -19.32
N LYS A 103 9.29 6.95 -20.28
CA LYS A 103 7.94 7.27 -20.73
C LYS A 103 6.90 6.88 -19.68
N THR A 104 7.03 5.73 -19.04
CA THR A 104 6.17 5.35 -17.92
C THR A 104 6.21 6.41 -16.82
N ALA A 105 7.42 6.88 -16.47
CA ALA A 105 7.60 7.98 -15.53
C ALA A 105 6.92 9.26 -16.02
N LYS A 106 7.14 9.68 -17.27
CA LYS A 106 6.49 10.87 -17.84
C LYS A 106 4.96 10.77 -17.76
N VAL A 107 4.37 9.63 -18.09
CA VAL A 107 2.91 9.45 -18.02
C VAL A 107 2.42 9.61 -16.57
N CYS A 108 2.95 8.84 -15.63
CA CYS A 108 2.47 8.88 -14.25
C CYS A 108 2.65 10.27 -13.63
N TYR A 109 3.80 10.89 -13.89
CA TYR A 109 4.24 12.04 -13.15
C TYR A 109 4.04 13.39 -13.84
N ALA A 110 4.51 13.50 -15.08
CA ALA A 110 4.46 14.77 -15.79
C ALA A 110 3.06 15.02 -16.35
N ASN A 111 2.38 13.96 -16.81
CA ASN A 111 1.04 14.10 -17.39
C ASN A 111 -0.05 14.11 -16.32
N TYR A 112 0.04 13.22 -15.30
CA TYR A 112 -1.02 13.05 -14.31
C TYR A 112 -0.69 13.54 -12.89
N GLY A 113 0.54 13.99 -12.63
CA GLY A 113 0.92 14.59 -11.36
C GLY A 113 0.85 13.64 -10.15
N VAL A 114 1.02 12.33 -10.38
CA VAL A 114 1.03 11.32 -9.31
C VAL A 114 2.11 11.64 -8.28
N THR A 115 1.75 11.61 -7.00
CA THR A 115 2.68 11.83 -5.88
C THR A 115 2.87 10.60 -4.99
N PHE A 116 1.99 9.61 -5.09
CA PHE A 116 2.15 8.34 -4.40
C PHE A 116 3.28 7.48 -5.00
N THR A 117 3.71 6.47 -4.23
CA THR A 117 4.84 5.61 -4.59
C THR A 117 4.54 4.82 -5.87
N MET A 118 5.47 4.85 -6.83
CA MET A 118 5.41 4.03 -8.05
C MET A 118 6.67 3.19 -8.19
N THR A 119 6.50 1.95 -8.63
CA THR A 119 7.63 1.06 -8.95
C THR A 119 7.94 1.08 -10.45
N LYS A 120 9.09 0.53 -10.84
CA LYS A 120 9.30 0.09 -12.23
C LYS A 120 8.31 -1.03 -12.58
N PRO A 121 8.03 -1.27 -13.89
CA PRO A 121 7.09 -2.29 -14.30
C PRO A 121 7.38 -3.67 -13.69
N GLN A 122 6.33 -4.33 -13.18
CA GLN A 122 6.41 -5.66 -12.57
C GLN A 122 5.40 -6.63 -13.21
N PRO A 123 5.64 -7.95 -13.17
CA PRO A 123 4.61 -8.95 -13.42
C PRO A 123 3.60 -9.00 -12.27
N VAL A 124 2.31 -8.98 -12.62
CA VAL A 124 1.18 -8.88 -11.68
C VAL A 124 0.20 -10.04 -11.80
N ARG A 125 0.33 -10.91 -12.80
CA ARG A 125 -0.53 -12.10 -12.97
C ARG A 125 0.22 -13.31 -13.54
N GLY A 126 -0.39 -14.49 -13.38
CA GLY A 126 0.18 -15.76 -13.85
C GLY A 126 1.26 -16.31 -12.93
N SER A 127 2.02 -17.30 -13.42
CA SER A 127 3.12 -17.94 -12.68
C SER A 127 4.21 -16.96 -12.25
N ASP A 128 4.42 -15.93 -13.07
CA ASP A 128 5.52 -14.98 -12.94
C ASP A 128 5.15 -13.79 -12.05
N ALA A 129 3.90 -13.72 -11.58
CA ALA A 129 3.46 -12.67 -10.67
C ALA A 129 4.43 -12.57 -9.48
N THR A 130 4.74 -11.32 -9.13
CA THR A 130 5.54 -11.00 -7.93
C THR A 130 4.90 -11.58 -6.67
N PRO A 131 5.68 -11.90 -5.62
CA PRO A 131 5.14 -12.35 -4.34
C PRO A 131 4.01 -11.47 -3.79
N LEU A 132 4.12 -10.14 -3.92
CA LEU A 132 3.05 -9.21 -3.55
C LEU A 132 1.73 -9.54 -4.28
N PHE A 133 1.76 -9.66 -5.61
CA PHE A 133 0.55 -9.93 -6.39
C PHE A 133 0.03 -11.35 -6.24
N LYS A 134 0.89 -12.32 -5.92
CA LYS A 134 0.46 -13.68 -5.55
C LYS A 134 -0.34 -13.65 -4.25
N GLU A 135 0.16 -12.98 -3.22
CA GLU A 135 -0.55 -12.87 -1.95
C GLU A 135 -1.86 -12.07 -2.09
N LEU A 136 -1.86 -10.94 -2.83
CA LEU A 136 -3.09 -10.21 -3.15
C LEU A 136 -4.13 -11.09 -3.85
N ALA A 137 -3.68 -11.96 -4.76
CA ALA A 137 -4.54 -12.90 -5.46
C ALA A 137 -5.06 -14.03 -4.56
N GLU A 138 -4.24 -14.52 -3.63
CA GLU A 138 -4.62 -15.54 -2.65
C GLU A 138 -5.67 -15.03 -1.65
N GLN A 139 -5.53 -13.79 -1.18
CA GLN A 139 -6.50 -13.18 -0.26
C GLN A 139 -7.78 -12.67 -0.95
N SER A 140 -7.72 -12.40 -2.24
CA SER A 140 -8.82 -11.84 -3.04
C SER A 140 -8.90 -12.52 -4.41
N SER A 141 -8.27 -11.93 -5.42
CA SER A 141 -8.29 -12.40 -6.80
C SER A 141 -7.17 -11.72 -7.59
N ALA A 142 -6.61 -12.42 -8.56
CA ALA A 142 -5.62 -11.84 -9.46
C ALA A 142 -6.22 -10.68 -10.27
N PRO A 143 -5.41 -9.66 -10.65
CA PRO A 143 -5.90 -8.55 -11.43
C PRO A 143 -6.43 -9.07 -12.77
N LYS A 144 -7.64 -8.62 -13.12
CA LYS A 144 -8.30 -9.01 -14.38
C LYS A 144 -7.95 -8.08 -15.54
N TRP A 145 -7.52 -6.86 -15.23
CA TRP A 145 -7.11 -5.84 -16.17
C TRP A 145 -6.27 -4.76 -15.48
N ASN A 146 -5.79 -3.75 -16.22
CA ASN A 146 -5.11 -2.58 -15.67
C ASN A 146 -6.06 -1.74 -14.79
N PHE A 147 -5.53 -1.02 -13.80
CA PHE A 147 -6.28 -0.23 -12.82
C PHE A 147 -7.20 -1.05 -11.91
N TYR A 148 -6.82 -2.30 -11.65
CA TYR A 148 -7.40 -3.11 -10.58
C TYR A 148 -6.82 -2.63 -9.23
N LYS A 149 -7.65 -2.54 -8.21
CA LYS A 149 -7.32 -1.87 -6.94
C LYS A 149 -7.55 -2.83 -5.79
N TYR A 150 -6.62 -2.89 -4.85
CA TYR A 150 -6.74 -3.64 -3.60
C TYR A 150 -6.69 -2.64 -2.45
N VAL A 151 -7.60 -2.76 -1.50
CA VAL A 151 -7.58 -2.01 -0.24
C VAL A 151 -7.15 -2.95 0.86
N VAL A 152 -6.07 -2.59 1.52
CA VAL A 152 -5.38 -3.39 2.54
C VAL A 152 -5.43 -2.64 3.87
N ASP A 153 -5.80 -3.34 4.95
CA ASP A 153 -5.80 -2.78 6.29
C ASP A 153 -4.39 -2.74 6.91
N ARG A 154 -4.27 -2.23 8.14
CA ARG A 154 -2.98 -2.07 8.83
C ARG A 154 -2.28 -3.41 9.14
N GLN A 155 -3.01 -4.52 9.11
CA GLN A 155 -2.50 -5.88 9.37
C GLN A 155 -2.01 -6.54 8.08
N GLY A 156 -2.09 -5.85 6.94
CA GLY A 156 -1.76 -6.41 5.64
C GLY A 156 -2.83 -7.36 5.09
N LYS A 157 -4.08 -7.28 5.56
CA LYS A 157 -5.19 -8.05 5.03
C LYS A 157 -5.93 -7.27 3.95
N VAL A 158 -6.20 -7.92 2.81
CA VAL A 158 -7.07 -7.36 1.77
C VAL A 158 -8.52 -7.34 2.28
N ILE A 159 -9.07 -6.14 2.46
CA ILE A 159 -10.44 -5.96 2.95
C ILE A 159 -11.44 -5.65 1.84
N ALA A 160 -10.96 -5.23 0.66
CA ALA A 160 -11.75 -5.03 -0.54
C ALA A 160 -10.88 -5.03 -1.80
N SER A 161 -11.48 -5.32 -2.96
CA SER A 161 -10.82 -5.24 -4.25
C SER A 161 -11.79 -4.77 -5.33
N PHE A 162 -11.31 -3.95 -6.26
CA PHE A 162 -12.14 -3.24 -7.22
C PHE A 162 -11.61 -3.39 -8.64
N SER A 163 -12.52 -3.56 -9.59
CA SER A 163 -12.19 -3.69 -11.00
C SER A 163 -11.77 -2.35 -11.62
N SER A 164 -11.26 -2.40 -12.85
CA SER A 164 -10.92 -1.21 -13.64
C SER A 164 -12.11 -0.27 -13.87
N LEU A 165 -13.34 -0.80 -13.85
CA LEU A 165 -14.56 -0.01 -14.06
C LEU A 165 -14.93 0.82 -12.82
N THR A 166 -14.51 0.39 -11.64
CA THR A 166 -14.71 1.15 -10.41
C THR A 166 -13.83 2.39 -10.45
N LYS A 167 -14.46 3.56 -10.46
CA LYS A 167 -13.76 4.85 -10.51
C LYS A 167 -13.11 5.16 -9.16
N PRO A 168 -12.08 6.03 -9.13
CA PRO A 168 -11.45 6.42 -7.86
C PRO A 168 -12.37 7.18 -6.90
N ASP A 169 -13.43 7.82 -7.40
CA ASP A 169 -14.44 8.52 -6.60
C ASP A 169 -15.69 7.66 -6.30
N ASP A 170 -15.62 6.36 -6.59
CA ASP A 170 -16.71 5.44 -6.30
C ASP A 170 -16.92 5.32 -4.78
N PRO A 171 -18.17 5.49 -4.27
CA PRO A 171 -18.44 5.45 -2.83
C PRO A 171 -18.02 4.15 -2.15
N GLU A 172 -18.09 3.01 -2.83
CA GLU A 172 -17.67 1.73 -2.24
C GLU A 172 -16.15 1.67 -2.07
N PHE A 173 -15.41 2.25 -3.01
CA PHE A 173 -13.96 2.32 -2.94
C PHE A 173 -13.49 3.25 -1.83
N THR A 174 -14.07 4.46 -1.71
CA THR A 174 -13.72 5.41 -0.65
C THR A 174 -14.13 4.90 0.73
N ALA A 175 -15.29 4.24 0.87
CA ALA A 175 -15.71 3.63 2.12
C ALA A 175 -14.78 2.49 2.57
N ALA A 176 -14.27 1.69 1.62
CA ALA A 176 -13.27 0.67 1.93
C ALA A 176 -11.96 1.29 2.44
N ILE A 177 -11.51 2.40 1.84
CA ILE A 177 -10.33 3.16 2.30
C ILE A 177 -10.53 3.66 3.73
N GLU A 178 -11.68 4.28 4.01
CA GLU A 178 -12.01 4.76 5.36
C GLU A 178 -12.01 3.64 6.39
N LYS A 179 -12.51 2.46 6.01
CA LYS A 179 -12.46 1.26 6.85
C LYS A 179 -11.03 0.79 7.11
N ALA A 180 -10.16 0.80 6.10
CA ALA A 180 -8.74 0.47 6.29
C ALA A 180 -8.06 1.46 7.23
N ILE A 181 -8.33 2.76 7.07
CA ILE A 181 -7.79 3.83 7.93
C ILE A 181 -8.20 3.63 9.39
N ALA A 182 -9.46 3.24 9.62
CA ALA A 182 -10.02 3.00 10.95
C ALA A 182 -9.58 1.66 11.59
N SER A 183 -8.94 0.76 10.83
CA SER A 183 -8.37 -0.48 11.40
C SER A 183 -7.30 -0.16 12.45
N GLN A 184 -7.23 -0.99 13.50
CA GLN A 184 -6.20 -0.90 14.53
C GLN A 184 -4.99 -1.73 14.12
N PRO A 185 -3.74 -1.28 14.28
CA PRO A 185 -2.52 -2.04 13.95
C PRO A 185 -2.46 -3.45 14.53
#